data_AF-A0A823J1G9-F1
#
_entry.id   AF-A0A823J1G9-F1
#
_cell.length_a   1.000
_cell.length_b   1.000
_cell.length_c   1.000
_cell.angle_alpha   90.00
_cell.angle_beta   90.00
_cell.angle_gamma   90.00
#
_symmetry.space_group_name_H-M   'P 1'
#
loop_
_entity.id
_entity.type
_entity.pdbx_description
1 polymer ?
#
loop_
_entity_poly.entity_id
_entity_poly.type
_entity_poly.pdbx_seq_one_letter_code
_entity_poly.pdbx_strand_id
1 'polypeptide(L)'
;MSIMNSLLQQKETVVQGWLAYYVSVDDPYIFTLKNDHRLMDETGFVLEHLFIGMTDDLGKMNTFAHELGKAQFITSLGISRILFHIRLLEEFLLDYASENNIEPNNYRELYLFSIKLHQVFSSFTQHLIEGYNHGHEQLMLQKENQIIKESTKLIWIAEKVFLLPLIGKITDDRAKQITETALYEACEQPVNYLIIDLSGAQLESPHIGVYIDHFFSSLKLVGVTLIVTGMQPQTAKAMVQANLAEQHGIKTFATLRQATKTLMKEKEARNARK
;
A
#
# COMPACT_ATOMS: atom_id res chain seq x y z
N MET A 1 31.96 26.72 -26.73
CA MET A 1 30.96 26.86 -25.65
C MET A 1 30.80 25.49 -25.02
N SER A 2 30.67 25.37 -23.69
CA SER A 2 30.62 24.02 -23.10
C SER A 2 29.39 23.24 -23.59
N ILE A 3 29.51 21.93 -23.83
CA ILE A 3 28.44 21.00 -24.22
C ILE A 3 27.19 21.21 -23.36
N MET A 4 27.40 21.33 -22.04
CA MET A 4 26.34 21.56 -21.05
C MET A 4 25.62 22.89 -21.27
N ASN A 5 26.37 23.97 -21.54
CA ASN A 5 25.79 25.28 -21.81
C ASN A 5 25.04 25.31 -23.15
N SER A 6 25.52 24.56 -24.15
CA SER A 6 24.86 24.42 -25.45
C SER A 6 23.49 23.73 -25.30
N LEU A 7 23.43 22.62 -24.55
CA LEU A 7 22.18 21.91 -24.26
C LEU A 7 21.16 22.79 -23.53
N LEU A 8 21.61 23.56 -22.53
CA LEU A 8 20.75 24.50 -21.79
C LEU A 8 20.16 25.60 -22.69
N GLN A 9 20.98 26.18 -23.58
CA GLN A 9 20.51 27.22 -24.50
C GLN A 9 19.54 26.68 -25.55
N GLN A 10 19.59 25.38 -25.84
CA GLN A 10 18.76 24.70 -26.84
C GLN A 10 17.71 23.78 -26.22
N LYS A 11 17.31 24.00 -24.95
CA LYS A 11 16.40 23.12 -24.21
C LYS A 11 15.14 22.72 -25.01
N GLU A 12 14.49 23.67 -25.68
CA GLU A 12 13.29 23.39 -26.50
C GLU A 12 13.60 22.44 -27.67
N THR A 13 14.71 22.67 -28.37
CA THR A 13 15.17 21.81 -29.47
C THR A 13 15.53 20.41 -28.96
N VAL A 14 16.17 20.32 -27.79
CA VAL A 14 16.51 19.03 -27.14
C VAL A 14 15.25 18.25 -26.80
N VAL A 15 14.22 18.91 -26.24
CA VAL A 15 12.91 18.27 -25.95
C VAL A 15 12.24 17.78 -27.23
N GLN A 16 12.25 18.57 -28.30
CA GLN A 16 11.68 18.15 -29.59
C GLN A 16 12.44 16.96 -30.19
N GLY A 17 13.77 16.98 -30.13
CA GLY A 17 14.62 15.87 -30.56
C GLY A 17 14.34 14.59 -29.76
N TRP A 18 14.16 14.73 -28.44
CA TRP A 18 13.80 13.62 -27.57
C TRP A 18 12.48 12.99 -27.99
N LEU A 19 11.45 13.81 -28.24
CA LEU A 19 10.13 13.30 -28.62
C LEU A 19 10.16 12.56 -29.96
N ALA A 20 10.94 13.06 -30.93
CA ALA A 20 11.15 12.38 -32.20
C ALA A 20 11.88 11.04 -32.00
N TYR A 21 12.95 11.01 -31.20
CA TYR A 21 13.67 9.79 -30.85
C TYR A 21 12.76 8.79 -30.15
N TYR A 22 12.04 9.22 -29.12
CA TYR A 22 11.20 8.38 -28.29
C TYR A 22 10.07 7.69 -29.08
N VAL A 23 9.42 8.39 -30.01
CA VAL A 23 8.39 7.80 -30.90
C VAL A 23 8.99 6.78 -31.88
N SER A 24 10.28 6.92 -32.21
CA SER A 24 10.98 6.02 -33.13
C SER A 24 11.39 4.69 -32.50
N VAL A 25 11.42 4.61 -31.16
CA VAL A 25 11.80 3.39 -30.43
C VAL A 25 10.67 2.36 -30.52
N ASP A 26 10.94 1.21 -31.11
CA ASP A 26 10.03 0.06 -31.16
C ASP A 26 10.25 -0.83 -29.92
N ASP A 27 9.60 -0.47 -28.80
CA ASP A 27 9.71 -1.21 -27.53
C ASP A 27 8.36 -1.25 -26.78
N PRO A 28 7.96 -2.39 -26.17
CA PRO A 28 6.69 -2.53 -25.44
C PRO A 28 6.53 -1.58 -24.25
N TYR A 29 7.61 -1.03 -23.71
CA TYR A 29 7.57 -0.05 -22.64
C TYR A 29 7.33 1.38 -23.14
N ILE A 30 7.44 1.67 -24.44
CA ILE A 30 7.16 3.01 -24.98
C ILE A 30 5.69 3.39 -24.79
N PHE A 31 5.43 4.62 -24.33
CA PHE A 31 4.08 5.15 -24.27
C PHE A 31 3.53 5.35 -25.68
N THR A 32 2.32 4.84 -25.96
CA THR A 32 1.59 5.17 -27.18
C THR A 32 1.20 6.64 -27.14
N LEU A 33 2.10 7.49 -27.62
CA LEU A 33 2.02 8.96 -27.61
C LEU A 33 0.92 9.55 -28.51
N LYS A 34 0.10 8.70 -29.17
CA LYS A 34 -0.79 9.13 -30.25
C LYS A 34 -1.80 10.22 -29.87
N ASN A 35 -1.99 10.58 -28.60
CA ASN A 35 -2.83 11.72 -28.17
C ASN A 35 -2.46 12.34 -26.79
N ASP A 36 -1.32 12.03 -26.19
CA ASP A 36 -1.08 12.37 -24.77
C ASP A 36 -0.12 13.57 -24.60
N HIS A 37 -0.66 14.80 -24.75
CA HIS A 37 0.10 16.04 -24.57
C HIS A 37 0.73 16.14 -23.16
N ARG A 38 0.11 15.48 -22.18
CA ARG A 38 0.57 15.42 -20.80
C ARG A 38 1.93 14.76 -20.66
N LEU A 39 2.25 13.76 -21.48
CA LEU A 39 3.54 13.08 -21.43
C LEU A 39 4.69 13.96 -21.93
N MET A 40 4.41 14.85 -22.90
CA MET A 40 5.38 15.84 -23.38
C MET A 40 5.69 16.87 -22.30
N ASP A 41 4.66 17.37 -21.62
CA ASP A 41 4.81 18.29 -20.50
C ASP A 41 5.60 17.62 -19.36
N GLU A 42 5.20 16.42 -18.94
CA GLU A 42 5.89 15.64 -17.89
C GLU A 42 7.35 15.36 -18.23
N THR A 43 7.68 15.03 -19.49
CA THR A 43 9.07 14.79 -19.89
C THR A 43 9.89 16.09 -19.94
N GLY A 44 9.28 17.19 -20.36
CA GLY A 44 9.90 18.52 -20.30
C GLY A 44 10.27 18.92 -18.88
N PHE A 45 9.39 18.65 -17.90
CA PHE A 45 9.67 18.88 -16.48
C PHE A 45 10.80 18.00 -15.93
N VAL A 46 10.88 16.74 -16.36
CA VAL A 46 11.99 15.84 -15.99
C VAL A 46 13.31 16.36 -16.54
N LEU A 47 13.36 16.71 -17.83
CA LEU A 47 14.55 17.28 -18.46
C LEU A 47 15.01 18.57 -17.77
N GLU A 48 14.09 19.44 -17.39
CA GLU A 48 14.40 20.66 -16.64
C GLU A 48 15.10 20.37 -15.31
N HIS A 49 14.58 19.43 -14.53
CA HIS A 49 15.16 19.10 -13.23
C HIS A 49 16.48 18.36 -13.34
N LEU A 50 16.65 17.52 -14.38
CA LEU A 50 17.94 16.92 -14.70
C LEU A 50 18.99 18.00 -15.02
N PHE A 51 18.62 19.02 -15.79
CA PHE A 51 19.50 20.16 -16.06
C PHE A 51 19.83 20.96 -14.80
N ILE A 52 18.86 21.18 -13.90
CA ILE A 52 19.13 21.79 -12.57
C ILE A 52 20.17 20.97 -11.80
N GLY A 53 20.06 19.63 -11.79
CA GLY A 53 21.04 18.75 -11.14
C GLY A 53 22.41 18.75 -11.82
N MET A 54 22.46 19.04 -13.12
CA MET A 54 23.70 19.21 -13.86
C MET A 54 24.43 20.51 -13.50
N THR A 55 23.72 21.62 -13.33
CA THR A 55 24.36 22.95 -13.29
C THR A 55 24.29 23.70 -11.96
N ASP A 56 23.29 23.41 -11.13
CA ASP A 56 22.95 24.28 -10.00
C ASP A 56 22.84 23.48 -8.69
N ASP A 57 21.85 22.60 -8.59
CA ASP A 57 21.44 22.03 -7.31
C ASP A 57 20.98 20.58 -7.46
N LEU A 58 21.89 19.66 -7.13
CA LEU A 58 21.60 18.22 -7.11
C LEU A 58 20.51 17.87 -6.08
N GLY A 59 20.43 18.60 -4.96
CA GLY A 59 19.45 18.36 -3.91
C GLY A 59 18.02 18.69 -4.35
N LYS A 60 17.82 19.78 -5.08
CA LYS A 60 16.51 20.11 -5.70
C LYS A 60 16.08 19.05 -6.69
N MET A 61 16.98 18.59 -7.54
CA MET A 61 16.69 17.49 -8.47
C MET A 61 16.30 16.21 -7.73
N ASN A 62 17.06 15.83 -6.70
CA ASN A 62 16.80 14.63 -5.90
C ASN A 62 15.42 14.70 -5.21
N THR A 63 15.07 15.87 -4.68
CA THR A 63 13.74 16.11 -4.09
C THR A 63 12.62 15.95 -5.13
N PHE A 64 12.80 16.51 -6.33
CA PHE A 64 11.85 16.34 -7.41
C PHE A 64 11.72 14.87 -7.84
N ALA A 65 12.84 14.16 -8.01
CA ALA A 65 12.85 12.74 -8.37
C ALA A 65 12.10 11.89 -7.35
N HIS A 66 12.31 12.16 -6.06
CA HIS A 66 11.59 11.51 -4.96
C HIS A 66 10.07 11.75 -5.02
N GLU A 67 9.64 13.00 -5.20
CA GLU A 67 8.21 13.31 -5.31
C GLU A 67 7.58 12.75 -6.60
N LEU A 68 8.31 12.73 -7.71
CA LEU A 68 7.88 12.09 -8.95
C LEU A 68 7.68 10.58 -8.76
N GLY A 69 8.62 9.90 -8.08
CA GLY A 69 8.51 8.49 -7.73
C GLY A 69 7.26 8.19 -6.90
N LYS A 70 6.97 9.01 -5.89
CA LYS A 70 5.73 8.92 -5.08
C LYS A 70 4.47 9.12 -5.92
N ALA A 71 4.46 10.10 -6.83
CA ALA A 71 3.31 10.43 -7.65
C ALA A 71 3.00 9.36 -8.70
N GLN A 72 4.02 8.80 -9.34
CA GLN A 72 3.85 7.82 -10.42
C GLN A 72 3.42 6.43 -9.93
N PHE A 73 3.50 6.14 -8.63
CA PHE A 73 2.84 4.97 -8.07
C PHE A 73 1.31 5.01 -8.27
N ILE A 74 0.71 6.21 -8.27
CA ILE A 74 -0.74 6.40 -8.34
C ILE A 74 -1.27 6.17 -9.76
N THR A 75 -0.42 6.24 -10.79
CA THR A 75 -0.83 6.21 -12.21
C THR A 75 -0.91 4.81 -12.81
N SER A 76 -0.74 3.74 -12.02
CA SER A 76 -0.67 2.33 -12.49
C SER A 76 0.47 2.03 -13.47
N LEU A 77 1.39 2.99 -13.64
CA LEU A 77 2.61 2.81 -14.43
C LEU A 77 3.62 2.07 -13.57
N GLY A 78 3.95 0.84 -13.98
CA GLY A 78 4.98 0.06 -13.28
C GLY A 78 6.32 0.79 -13.32
N ILE A 79 7.04 0.79 -12.19
CA ILE A 79 8.36 1.44 -12.06
C ILE A 79 9.32 1.08 -13.20
N SER A 80 9.26 -0.15 -13.71
CA SER A 80 10.09 -0.63 -14.82
C SER A 80 9.92 0.21 -16.09
N ARG A 81 8.71 0.69 -16.37
CA ARG A 81 8.41 1.54 -17.54
C ARG A 81 9.04 2.93 -17.36
N ILE A 82 8.94 3.51 -16.17
CA ILE A 82 9.54 4.81 -15.84
C ILE A 82 11.06 4.73 -15.93
N LEU A 83 11.66 3.70 -15.34
CA LEU A 83 13.11 3.47 -15.41
C LEU A 83 13.59 3.28 -16.84
N PHE A 84 12.81 2.58 -17.67
CA PHE A 84 13.09 2.45 -19.09
C PHE A 84 13.13 3.82 -19.79
N HIS A 85 12.20 4.72 -19.48
CA HIS A 85 12.20 6.07 -20.05
C HIS A 85 13.38 6.93 -19.58
N ILE A 86 13.73 6.86 -18.29
CA ILE A 86 14.89 7.58 -17.76
C ILE A 86 16.18 7.07 -18.42
N ARG A 87 16.32 5.76 -18.63
CA ARG A 87 17.46 5.17 -19.35
C ARG A 87 17.53 5.66 -20.80
N LEU A 88 16.43 5.60 -21.54
CA LEU A 88 16.39 6.08 -22.92
C LEU A 88 16.73 7.57 -23.02
N LEU A 89 16.33 8.36 -22.03
CA LEU A 89 16.63 9.79 -21.99
C LEU A 89 18.12 10.06 -21.74
N GLU A 90 18.77 9.25 -20.91
CA GLU A 90 20.24 9.29 -20.72
C GLU A 90 20.98 8.99 -22.02
N GLU A 91 20.57 7.91 -22.70
CA GLU A 91 21.11 7.48 -24.00
C GLU A 91 20.96 8.60 -25.04
N PHE A 92 19.75 9.14 -25.17
CA PHE A 92 19.45 10.23 -26.10
C PHE A 92 20.31 11.48 -25.84
N LEU A 93 20.46 11.91 -24.59
CA LEU A 93 21.23 13.13 -24.28
C LEU A 93 22.72 12.95 -24.59
N LEU A 94 23.26 11.74 -24.41
CA LEU A 94 24.63 11.44 -24.77
C LEU A 94 24.84 11.47 -26.29
N ASP A 95 23.95 10.81 -27.04
CA ASP A 95 24.00 10.77 -28.50
C ASP A 95 23.83 12.17 -29.09
N TYR A 96 22.81 12.91 -28.65
CA TYR A 96 22.54 14.29 -29.07
C TYR A 96 23.74 15.21 -28.81
N ALA A 97 24.38 15.10 -27.64
CA ALA A 97 25.57 15.87 -27.32
C ALA A 97 26.77 15.53 -28.22
N SER A 98 26.91 14.25 -28.61
CA SER A 98 27.99 13.78 -29.48
C SER A 98 27.85 14.26 -30.92
N GLU A 99 26.63 14.25 -31.47
CA GLU A 99 26.34 14.62 -32.86
C GLU A 99 26.40 16.14 -33.09
N ASN A 100 26.06 16.93 -32.07
CA ASN A 100 25.96 18.39 -32.18
C ASN A 100 27.20 19.16 -31.70
N ASN A 101 28.26 18.50 -31.21
CA ASN A 101 29.49 19.16 -30.71
C ASN A 101 30.77 18.66 -31.42
N ILE A 102 30.72 18.55 -32.75
CA ILE A 102 31.83 18.13 -33.60
C ILE A 102 32.79 19.32 -33.83
N GLU A 103 33.52 19.74 -32.79
CA GLU A 103 34.83 20.37 -33.02
C GLU A 103 35.94 19.33 -32.85
N PRO A 104 36.97 19.26 -33.72
CA PRO A 104 37.91 18.13 -33.84
C PRO A 104 38.76 17.75 -32.60
N ASN A 105 38.56 18.34 -31.43
CA ASN A 105 39.37 18.09 -30.23
C ASN A 105 38.57 18.05 -28.92
N ASN A 106 37.25 17.88 -28.97
CA ASN A 106 36.41 18.02 -27.77
C ASN A 106 36.15 16.74 -26.96
N TYR A 107 36.91 15.67 -27.19
CA TYR A 107 36.74 14.37 -26.51
C TYR A 107 36.84 14.45 -24.99
N ARG A 108 37.74 15.32 -24.47
CA ARG A 108 37.87 15.52 -23.02
C ARG A 108 36.61 16.12 -22.43
N GLU A 109 35.98 17.06 -23.14
CA GLU A 109 34.75 17.68 -22.66
C GLU A 109 33.57 16.71 -22.77
N LEU A 110 33.46 15.96 -23.87
CA LEU A 110 32.44 14.92 -24.02
C LEU A 110 32.54 13.85 -22.93
N TYR A 111 33.77 13.46 -22.56
CA TYR A 111 34.01 12.53 -21.44
C TYR A 111 33.60 13.10 -20.08
N LEU A 112 33.94 14.37 -19.80
CA LEU A 112 33.52 15.02 -18.56
C LEU A 112 32.00 15.19 -18.51
N PHE A 113 31.39 15.51 -19.65
CA PHE A 113 29.94 15.57 -19.79
C PHE A 113 29.30 14.20 -19.54
N SER A 114 29.82 13.11 -20.12
CA SER A 114 29.25 11.77 -19.93
C SER A 114 29.33 11.30 -18.48
N ILE A 115 30.42 11.60 -17.76
CA ILE A 115 30.52 11.34 -16.32
C ILE A 115 29.45 12.13 -15.56
N LYS A 116 29.31 13.43 -15.84
CA LYS A 116 28.37 14.29 -15.13
C LYS A 116 26.92 13.89 -15.42
N LEU A 117 26.62 13.57 -16.68
CA LEU A 117 25.34 13.02 -17.14
C LEU A 117 25.00 11.76 -16.34
N HIS A 118 25.91 10.79 -16.32
CA HIS A 118 25.71 9.53 -15.62
C HIS A 118 25.51 9.70 -14.10
N GLN A 119 26.28 10.59 -13.46
CA GLN A 119 26.10 10.90 -12.04
C GLN A 119 24.72 11.48 -11.73
N VAL A 120 24.27 12.41 -12.58
CA VAL A 120 22.95 13.05 -12.45
C VAL A 120 21.83 12.03 -12.63
N PHE A 121 21.88 11.22 -13.69
CA PHE A 121 20.87 10.19 -13.96
C PHE A 121 20.86 9.09 -12.91
N SER A 122 22.02 8.68 -12.41
CA SER A 122 22.12 7.71 -11.32
C SER A 122 21.47 8.25 -10.04
N SER A 123 21.77 9.50 -9.66
CA SER A 123 21.21 10.12 -8.47
C SER A 123 19.70 10.36 -8.60
N PHE A 124 19.23 10.79 -9.78
CA PHE A 124 17.82 10.93 -10.10
C PHE A 124 17.08 9.58 -9.99
N THR A 125 17.63 8.54 -10.61
CA THR A 125 17.05 7.18 -10.61
C THR A 125 16.95 6.62 -9.20
N GLN A 126 17.99 6.79 -8.38
CA GLN A 126 18.00 6.34 -6.99
C GLN A 126 16.84 6.98 -6.21
N HIS A 127 16.73 8.31 -6.23
CA HIS A 127 15.69 9.01 -5.47
C HIS A 127 14.29 8.75 -6.01
N LEU A 128 14.16 8.53 -7.32
CA LEU A 128 12.90 8.09 -7.94
C LEU A 128 12.46 6.72 -7.41
N ILE A 129 13.38 5.76 -7.30
CA ILE A 129 13.08 4.44 -6.73
C ILE A 129 12.74 4.55 -5.25
N GLU A 130 13.49 5.35 -4.49
CA GLU A 130 13.22 5.60 -3.06
C GLU A 130 11.82 6.17 -2.86
N GLY A 131 11.44 7.18 -3.65
CA GLY A 131 10.11 7.79 -3.59
C GLY A 131 8.99 6.82 -3.97
N TYR A 132 9.20 6.02 -5.02
CA TYR A 132 8.25 4.98 -5.43
C TYR A 132 8.04 3.93 -4.33
N ASN A 133 9.13 3.41 -3.75
CA ASN A 133 9.07 2.43 -2.66
C ASN A 133 8.39 3.02 -1.42
N HIS A 134 8.69 4.27 -1.08
CA HIS A 134 8.05 4.97 0.03
C HIS A 134 6.53 5.11 -0.19
N GLY A 135 6.10 5.51 -1.39
CA GLY A 135 4.68 5.57 -1.74
C GLY A 135 4.00 4.20 -1.69
N HIS A 136 4.71 3.16 -2.13
CA HIS A 136 4.22 1.78 -2.09
C HIS A 136 4.02 1.27 -0.66
N GLU A 137 5.02 1.45 0.22
CA GLU A 137 4.95 1.08 1.63
C GLU A 137 3.79 1.79 2.35
N GLN A 138 3.63 3.09 2.11
CA GLN A 138 2.52 3.84 2.70
C GLN A 138 1.15 3.31 2.25
N LEU A 139 0.96 2.99 0.96
CA LEU A 139 -0.30 2.41 0.51
C LEU A 139 -0.52 1.02 1.12
N MET A 140 0.52 0.20 1.24
CA MET A 140 0.39 -1.12 1.87
C MET A 140 -0.06 -1.00 3.32
N LEU A 141 0.56 -0.10 4.09
CA LEU A 141 0.15 0.19 5.47
C LEU A 141 -1.29 0.73 5.54
N GLN A 142 -1.69 1.60 4.60
CA GLN A 142 -3.07 2.10 4.54
C GLN A 142 -4.07 0.99 4.21
N LYS A 143 -3.75 0.12 3.25
CA LYS A 143 -4.58 -1.04 2.88
C LYS A 143 -4.70 -2.03 4.04
N GLU A 144 -3.62 -2.32 4.74
CA GLU A 144 -3.63 -3.15 5.94
C GLU A 144 -4.52 -2.53 7.03
N ASN A 145 -4.38 -1.23 7.31
CA ASN A 145 -5.23 -0.53 8.26
C ASN A 145 -6.71 -0.48 7.84
N GLN A 146 -6.98 -0.39 6.54
CA GLN A 146 -8.34 -0.41 6.03
C GLN A 146 -8.96 -1.81 6.12
N ILE A 147 -8.20 -2.87 5.80
CA ILE A 147 -8.60 -4.26 6.06
C ILE A 147 -8.88 -4.45 7.55
N ILE A 148 -8.05 -3.89 8.45
CA ILE A 148 -8.28 -3.96 9.89
C ILE A 148 -9.62 -3.31 10.24
N LYS A 149 -9.87 -2.06 9.83
CA LYS A 149 -11.14 -1.35 10.10
C LYS A 149 -12.36 -2.07 9.53
N GLU A 150 -12.26 -2.63 8.33
CA GLU A 150 -13.35 -3.36 7.67
C GLU A 150 -13.58 -4.75 8.30
N SER A 151 -12.53 -5.38 8.84
CA SER A 151 -12.61 -6.70 9.51
C SER A 151 -13.03 -6.62 10.98
N THR A 152 -13.22 -5.43 11.55
CA THR A 152 -13.67 -5.27 12.96
C THR A 152 -15.09 -4.75 13.10
N LYS A 153 -15.83 -4.64 11.97
CA LYS A 153 -17.21 -4.19 11.96
C LYS A 153 -18.18 -5.32 12.32
N LEU A 154 -19.16 -5.02 13.16
CA LEU A 154 -20.28 -5.88 13.46
C LEU A 154 -21.22 -5.98 12.26
N ILE A 155 -21.37 -7.20 11.74
CA ILE A 155 -22.25 -7.54 10.64
C ILE A 155 -23.58 -8.03 11.21
N TRP A 156 -24.67 -7.32 10.91
CA TRP A 156 -26.02 -7.77 11.28
C TRP A 156 -26.39 -9.02 10.47
N ILE A 157 -26.76 -10.11 11.16
CA ILE A 157 -27.16 -11.37 10.50
C ILE A 157 -28.57 -11.83 10.88
N ALA A 158 -29.10 -11.37 12.01
CA ALA A 158 -30.50 -11.56 12.40
C ALA A 158 -30.89 -10.56 13.50
N GLU A 159 -32.18 -10.49 13.85
CA GLU A 159 -32.70 -9.63 14.92
C GLU A 159 -31.88 -9.77 16.22
N LYS A 160 -31.14 -8.70 16.58
CA LYS A 160 -30.23 -8.63 17.75
C LYS A 160 -29.09 -9.65 17.76
N VAL A 161 -28.73 -10.21 16.60
CA VAL A 161 -27.60 -11.13 16.39
C VAL A 161 -26.63 -10.52 15.39
N PHE A 162 -25.38 -10.34 15.82
CA PHE A 162 -24.31 -9.75 15.04
C PHE A 162 -23.13 -10.72 14.90
N LEU A 163 -22.34 -10.54 13.86
CA LEU A 163 -21.13 -11.29 13.55
C LEU A 163 -19.93 -10.35 13.51
N LEU A 164 -18.87 -10.72 14.22
CA LEU A 164 -17.54 -10.11 14.14
C LEU A 164 -16.57 -11.14 13.54
N PRO A 165 -16.23 -11.03 12.24
CA PRO A 165 -15.29 -11.94 11.61
C PRO A 165 -13.84 -11.49 11.87
N LEU A 166 -13.03 -12.30 12.55
CA LEU A 166 -11.62 -11.98 12.76
C LEU A 166 -10.75 -12.68 11.70
N ILE A 167 -10.18 -11.90 10.79
CA ILE A 167 -9.41 -12.40 9.63
C ILE A 167 -7.95 -11.92 9.70
N GLY A 168 -7.02 -12.83 9.46
CA GLY A 168 -5.58 -12.55 9.37
C GLY A 168 -4.89 -12.54 10.74
N LYS A 169 -3.70 -11.94 10.77
CA LYS A 169 -2.79 -11.91 11.94
C LYS A 169 -3.36 -11.06 13.07
N ILE A 170 -3.51 -11.64 14.25
CA ILE A 170 -3.97 -10.95 15.46
C ILE A 170 -2.79 -10.80 16.42
N THR A 171 -2.24 -9.59 16.43
CA THR A 171 -1.23 -9.12 17.39
C THR A 171 -1.92 -8.54 18.64
N ASP A 172 -1.15 -8.29 19.70
CA ASP A 172 -1.63 -7.67 20.94
C ASP A 172 -2.32 -6.32 20.69
N ASP A 173 -1.71 -5.45 19.89
CA ASP A 173 -2.27 -4.13 19.57
C ASP A 173 -3.57 -4.26 18.77
N ARG A 174 -3.63 -5.22 17.84
CA ARG A 174 -4.85 -5.49 17.08
C ARG A 174 -5.97 -6.00 17.98
N ALA A 175 -5.67 -6.84 18.97
CA ALA A 175 -6.65 -7.34 19.93
C ALA A 175 -7.26 -6.22 20.78
N LYS A 176 -6.45 -5.23 21.20
CA LYS A 176 -6.93 -4.04 21.91
C LYS A 176 -7.88 -3.22 21.03
N GLN A 177 -7.49 -2.95 19.78
CA GLN A 177 -8.30 -2.18 18.84
C GLN A 177 -9.63 -2.89 18.50
N ILE A 178 -9.60 -4.22 18.32
CA ILE A 178 -10.81 -5.03 18.15
C ILE A 178 -11.75 -4.86 19.35
N THR A 179 -11.19 -4.92 20.56
CA THR A 179 -11.96 -4.79 21.80
C THR A 179 -12.66 -3.44 21.88
N GLU A 180 -11.93 -2.34 21.68
CA GLU A 180 -12.49 -0.99 21.70
C GLU A 180 -13.59 -0.80 20.66
N THR A 181 -13.35 -1.23 19.42
CA THR A 181 -14.29 -1.07 18.30
C THR A 181 -15.56 -1.87 18.54
N ALA A 182 -15.43 -3.15 18.91
CA ALA A 182 -16.59 -4.02 19.12
C ALA A 182 -17.41 -3.62 20.36
N LEU A 183 -16.78 -3.08 21.42
CA LEU A 183 -17.50 -2.52 22.56
C LEU A 183 -18.29 -1.26 22.15
N TYR A 184 -17.66 -0.36 21.41
CA TYR A 184 -18.33 0.85 20.91
C TYR A 184 -19.55 0.48 20.05
N GLU A 185 -19.37 -0.39 19.06
CA GLU A 185 -20.48 -0.82 18.18
C GLU A 185 -21.56 -1.61 18.91
N ALA A 186 -21.19 -2.43 19.91
CA ALA A 186 -22.16 -3.16 20.73
C ALA A 186 -23.01 -2.24 21.62
N CYS A 187 -22.47 -1.09 22.05
CA CYS A 187 -23.23 -0.08 22.79
C CYS A 187 -24.18 0.72 21.89
N GLU A 188 -23.76 1.03 20.67
CA GLU A 188 -24.56 1.80 19.71
C GLU A 188 -25.68 0.99 19.06
N GLN A 189 -25.61 -0.34 19.10
CA GLN A 189 -26.57 -1.23 18.46
C GLN A 189 -27.28 -2.15 19.48
N PRO A 190 -28.52 -2.60 19.21
CA PRO A 190 -29.23 -3.51 20.11
C PRO A 190 -28.70 -4.95 19.96
N VAL A 191 -27.47 -5.19 20.40
CA VAL A 191 -26.79 -6.49 20.30
C VAL A 191 -27.13 -7.36 21.51
N ASN A 192 -27.89 -8.45 21.29
CA ASN A 192 -28.09 -9.47 22.33
C ASN A 192 -27.06 -10.60 22.21
N TYR A 193 -26.75 -10.98 20.97
CA TYR A 193 -25.81 -12.04 20.65
C TYR A 193 -24.74 -11.52 19.70
N LEU A 194 -23.48 -11.72 20.07
CA LEU A 194 -22.34 -11.46 19.20
C LEU A 194 -21.63 -12.78 18.90
N ILE A 195 -21.64 -13.15 17.62
CA ILE A 195 -20.87 -14.27 17.09
C ILE A 195 -19.49 -13.75 16.70
N ILE A 196 -18.45 -14.38 17.21
CA ILE A 196 -17.06 -14.09 16.88
C ILE A 196 -16.55 -15.27 16.05
N ASP A 197 -16.24 -15.02 14.78
CA ASP A 197 -15.70 -16.07 13.90
C ASP A 197 -14.19 -15.99 13.81
N LEU A 198 -13.52 -17.06 14.22
CA LEU A 198 -12.07 -17.20 14.26
C LEU A 198 -11.54 -18.08 13.11
N SER A 199 -12.39 -18.46 12.15
CA SER A 199 -12.03 -19.38 11.07
C SER A 199 -10.81 -18.92 10.26
N GLY A 200 -10.67 -17.61 10.05
CA GLY A 200 -9.56 -16.96 9.34
C GLY A 200 -8.52 -16.29 10.23
N ALA A 201 -8.59 -16.44 11.56
CA ALA A 201 -7.70 -15.76 12.49
C ALA A 201 -6.37 -16.51 12.68
N GLN A 202 -5.26 -15.78 12.69
CA GLN A 202 -3.92 -16.30 12.99
C GLN A 202 -3.37 -15.57 14.21
N LEU A 203 -3.25 -16.25 15.34
CA LEU A 203 -2.75 -15.62 16.57
C LEU A 203 -1.22 -15.59 16.55
N GLU A 204 -0.62 -14.42 16.69
CA GLU A 204 0.85 -14.25 16.62
C GLU A 204 1.52 -14.09 17.98
N SER A 205 0.74 -13.88 19.04
CA SER A 205 1.25 -13.64 20.39
C SER A 205 0.93 -14.80 21.34
N PRO A 206 1.90 -15.27 22.13
CA PRO A 206 1.64 -16.20 23.24
C PRO A 206 0.71 -15.61 24.32
N HIS A 207 0.62 -14.28 24.42
CA HIS A 207 -0.18 -13.58 25.42
C HIS A 207 -1.61 -13.25 24.96
N ILE A 208 -1.95 -13.60 23.72
CA ILE A 208 -3.21 -13.24 23.08
C ILE A 208 -4.45 -13.66 23.86
N GLY A 209 -4.36 -14.78 24.59
CA GLY A 209 -5.49 -15.30 25.37
C GLY A 209 -5.95 -14.34 26.47
N VAL A 210 -5.03 -13.57 27.08
CA VAL A 210 -5.39 -12.56 28.09
C VAL A 210 -6.21 -11.43 27.46
N TYR A 211 -5.82 -10.97 26.27
CA TYR A 211 -6.56 -9.92 25.56
C TYR A 211 -7.95 -10.39 25.14
N ILE A 212 -8.08 -11.66 24.73
CA ILE A 212 -9.38 -12.24 24.37
C ILE A 212 -10.26 -12.44 25.61
N ASP A 213 -9.68 -12.86 26.74
CA ASP A 213 -10.41 -12.97 28.01
C ASP A 213 -10.94 -11.61 28.48
N HIS A 214 -10.12 -10.55 28.42
CA HIS A 214 -10.56 -9.18 28.68
C HIS A 214 -11.66 -8.76 27.72
N PHE A 215 -11.49 -8.99 26.42
CA PHE A 215 -12.48 -8.69 25.40
C PHE A 215 -13.85 -9.31 25.71
N PHE A 216 -13.85 -10.59 26.07
CA PHE A 216 -15.08 -11.32 26.36
C PHE A 216 -15.74 -10.85 27.66
N SER A 217 -14.93 -10.60 28.68
CA SER A 217 -15.38 -10.05 29.95
C SER A 217 -16.03 -8.67 29.77
N SER A 218 -15.42 -7.79 28.98
CA SER A 218 -15.96 -6.46 28.69
C SER A 218 -17.31 -6.54 27.98
N LEU A 219 -17.44 -7.36 26.94
CA LEU A 219 -18.71 -7.51 26.21
C LEU A 219 -19.82 -8.12 27.08
N LYS A 220 -19.46 -9.05 27.97
CA LYS A 220 -20.40 -9.61 28.95
C LYS A 220 -20.92 -8.54 29.91
N LEU A 221 -20.08 -7.61 30.35
CA LEU A 221 -20.48 -6.48 31.21
C LEU A 221 -21.43 -5.51 30.49
N VAL A 222 -21.29 -5.37 29.16
CA VAL A 222 -22.23 -4.60 28.31
C VAL A 222 -23.56 -5.35 28.10
N GLY A 223 -23.67 -6.61 28.55
CA GLY A 223 -24.89 -7.41 28.44
C GLY A 223 -25.00 -8.22 27.16
N VAL A 224 -23.91 -8.35 26.40
CA VAL A 224 -23.86 -9.14 25.16
C VAL A 224 -23.56 -10.60 25.47
N THR A 225 -24.37 -11.51 24.93
CA THR A 225 -24.08 -12.96 24.99
C THR A 225 -23.13 -13.35 23.86
N LEU A 226 -21.99 -13.95 24.22
CA LEU A 226 -20.94 -14.30 23.26
C LEU A 226 -21.07 -15.71 22.73
N ILE A 227 -20.81 -15.83 21.42
CA ILE A 227 -20.74 -17.09 20.71
C ILE A 227 -19.45 -17.12 19.91
N VAL A 228 -18.60 -18.13 20.11
CA VAL A 228 -17.36 -18.27 19.35
C VAL A 228 -17.49 -19.39 18.32
N THR A 229 -17.04 -19.13 17.10
CA THR A 229 -17.06 -20.09 15.99
C THR A 229 -15.72 -20.17 15.27
N GLY A 230 -15.48 -21.26 14.52
CA GLY A 230 -14.30 -21.37 13.67
C GLY A 230 -12.97 -21.50 14.43
N MET A 231 -13.00 -21.88 15.71
CA MET A 231 -11.81 -21.98 16.53
C MET A 231 -10.89 -23.12 16.06
N GLN A 232 -9.70 -22.75 15.59
CA GLN A 232 -8.67 -23.72 15.17
C GLN A 232 -8.03 -24.41 16.39
N PRO A 233 -7.46 -25.63 16.25
CA PRO A 233 -6.86 -26.36 17.38
C PRO A 233 -5.77 -25.59 18.14
N GLN A 234 -4.93 -24.82 17.43
CA GLN A 234 -3.90 -23.98 18.02
C GLN A 234 -4.49 -22.86 18.88
N THR A 235 -5.55 -22.21 18.38
CA THR A 235 -6.29 -21.16 19.10
C THR A 235 -6.95 -21.74 20.34
N ALA A 236 -7.59 -22.91 20.24
CA ALA A 236 -8.20 -23.56 21.39
C ALA A 236 -7.19 -23.83 22.53
N LYS A 237 -5.97 -24.28 22.20
CA LYS A 237 -4.92 -24.49 23.20
C LYS A 237 -4.51 -23.19 23.90
N ALA A 238 -4.33 -22.11 23.13
CA ALA A 238 -3.99 -20.80 23.68
C ALA A 238 -5.11 -20.24 24.60
N MET A 239 -6.38 -20.45 24.23
CA MET A 239 -7.52 -20.03 25.05
C MET A 239 -7.62 -20.79 26.38
N VAL A 240 -7.29 -22.09 26.38
CA VAL A 240 -7.23 -22.88 27.62
C VAL A 240 -6.14 -22.36 28.55
N GLN A 241 -4.97 -22.00 28.02
CA GLN A 241 -3.88 -21.42 28.82
C GLN A 241 -4.23 -20.06 29.44
N ALA A 242 -5.17 -19.33 28.84
CA ALA A 242 -5.70 -18.08 29.36
C ALA A 242 -6.97 -18.26 30.22
N ASN A 243 -7.27 -19.49 30.66
CA ASN A 243 -8.41 -19.83 31.51
C ASN A 243 -9.79 -19.52 30.91
N LEU A 244 -9.89 -19.34 29.59
CA LEU A 244 -11.17 -19.07 28.92
C LEU A 244 -12.15 -20.23 29.07
N ALA A 245 -11.66 -21.47 29.22
CA ALA A 245 -12.51 -22.64 29.45
C ALA A 245 -13.33 -22.55 30.74
N GLU A 246 -12.92 -21.69 31.69
CA GLU A 246 -13.59 -21.48 32.98
C GLU A 246 -14.64 -20.36 32.92
N GLN A 247 -14.67 -19.58 31.84
CA GLN A 247 -15.63 -18.50 31.65
C GLN A 247 -17.05 -19.04 31.43
N HIS A 248 -17.94 -18.69 32.34
CA HIS A 248 -19.35 -19.05 32.24
C HIS A 248 -20.09 -18.10 31.28
N GLY A 249 -20.85 -18.68 30.35
CA GLY A 249 -21.76 -17.95 29.46
C GLY A 249 -21.28 -17.76 28.02
N ILE A 250 -20.10 -18.27 27.66
CA ILE A 250 -19.64 -18.32 26.27
C ILE A 250 -20.13 -19.62 25.63
N LYS A 251 -20.86 -19.53 24.52
CA LYS A 251 -21.20 -20.70 23.70
C LYS A 251 -20.14 -20.88 22.62
N THR A 252 -19.76 -22.11 22.31
CA THR A 252 -18.82 -22.39 21.22
C THR A 252 -19.44 -23.34 20.21
N PHE A 253 -19.14 -23.14 18.92
CA PHE A 253 -19.54 -24.04 17.83
C PHE A 253 -18.39 -24.21 16.86
N ALA A 254 -18.33 -25.34 16.16
CA ALA A 254 -17.28 -25.54 15.16
C ALA A 254 -17.42 -24.59 13.97
N THR A 255 -18.65 -24.20 13.62
CA THR A 255 -18.94 -23.35 12.45
C THR A 255 -20.03 -22.33 12.72
N LEU A 256 -19.99 -21.22 11.99
CA LEU A 256 -21.05 -20.20 11.97
C LEU A 256 -22.43 -20.79 11.65
N ARG A 257 -22.48 -21.80 10.76
CA ARG A 257 -23.72 -22.51 10.38
C ARG A 257 -24.36 -23.24 11.56
N GLN A 258 -23.55 -23.86 12.42
CA GLN A 258 -24.05 -24.55 13.62
C GLN A 258 -24.59 -23.55 14.65
N ALA A 259 -23.87 -22.45 14.87
CA ALA A 259 -24.27 -21.40 15.79
C ALA A 259 -25.62 -20.78 15.40
N THR A 260 -25.73 -20.34 14.14
CA THR A 260 -26.95 -19.72 13.60
C THR A 260 -28.15 -20.66 13.64
N LYS A 261 -27.98 -21.93 13.25
CA LYS A 261 -29.05 -22.95 13.33
C LYS A 261 -29.54 -23.16 14.76
N THR A 262 -28.65 -23.11 15.73
CA THR A 262 -28.99 -23.28 17.15
C THR A 262 -29.76 -22.07 17.68
N LEU A 263 -29.30 -20.86 17.38
CA LEU A 263 -30.00 -19.62 17.74
C LEU A 263 -31.41 -19.54 17.16
N MET A 264 -31.60 -19.95 15.90
CA MET A 264 -32.92 -19.98 15.28
C MET A 264 -33.88 -20.92 16.01
N LYS A 265 -33.44 -22.13 16.35
CA LYS A 265 -34.24 -23.08 17.13
C LYS A 265 -34.58 -22.56 18.54
N GLU A 266 -33.63 -21.91 19.21
CA GLU A 266 -33.87 -21.29 20.52
C GLU A 266 -34.92 -20.17 20.42
N LYS A 267 -34.89 -19.37 19.35
CA LYS A 267 -35.90 -18.34 19.08
C LYS A 267 -37.29 -18.94 18.85
N GLU A 268 -37.39 -19.96 18.01
CA GLU A 268 -38.64 -20.69 17.74
C GLU A 268 -39.23 -21.28 19.03
N ALA A 269 -38.41 -21.95 19.85
CA ALA A 269 -38.85 -22.53 21.11
C ALA A 269 -39.30 -21.48 22.14
N ARG A 270 -38.66 -20.30 22.17
CA ARG A 270 -39.11 -19.17 23.02
C ARG A 270 -40.43 -18.59 22.55
N ASN A 271 -40.64 -18.48 21.24
CA ASN A 271 -41.87 -17.96 20.66
C ASN A 271 -43.04 -18.94 20.85
N ALA A 272 -42.79 -20.26 20.78
CA ALA A 272 -43.81 -21.28 21.02
C ALA A 272 -44.26 -21.40 22.50
N ARG A 273 -43.52 -20.79 23.43
CA ARG A 273 -43.83 -20.76 24.88
C ARG A 273 -44.50 -19.46 25.34
N LYS A 274 -44.64 -18.47 24.45
CA LYS A 274 -45.37 -17.22 24.68
C LYS A 274 -46.76 -17.32 24.09
#